data_AF-A0AAU2X154-F1
#
_entry.id   AF-A0AAU2X154-F1
#
_cell.length_a   1.000
_cell.length_b   1.000
_cell.length_c   1.000
_cell.angle_alpha   90.00
_cell.angle_beta   90.00
_cell.angle_gamma   90.00
#
_symmetry.space_group_name_H-M   'P 1'
#
loop_
_entity.id
_entity.type
_entity.pdbx_description
1 polymer ?
#
loop_
_entity_poly.entity_id
_entity_poly.type
_entity_poly.pdbx_seq_one_letter_code
_entity_poly.pdbx_strand_id
1 'polypeptide(L)'
;MTTNTAFITRRSDTFPTVAAGYTHAAAWAAALAVGWGKTPELGDGDAAVATAYADHGTAAVVQYTLTHGLAAAAIAVVAFVLISRGQRLAGWVAAVASVLAFGQLVLEQAAIAASDPERAGGLFNLSLHIDGVKMLAFAAVAVITAPLLAGKWQRGVAYATAAAITVSGVGYLLLASSLAGAAMLSLPLLLVWFAVLAVRLGRGTSL
;
A
#
# COMPACT_ATOMS: atom_id res chain seq x y z
N MET A 1 16.38 -25.31 -43.36
CA MET A 1 16.36 -25.69 -41.92
C MET A 1 16.16 -24.40 -41.14
N THR A 2 14.90 -24.05 -40.84
CA THR A 2 14.51 -22.79 -40.20
C THR A 2 14.14 -23.07 -38.74
N THR A 3 14.96 -22.58 -37.82
CA THR A 3 14.78 -22.72 -36.37
C THR A 3 13.67 -21.79 -35.90
N ASN A 4 12.58 -22.41 -35.46
CA ASN A 4 11.38 -21.75 -34.95
C ASN A 4 11.52 -21.62 -33.42
N THR A 5 12.22 -20.59 -32.95
CA THR A 5 12.58 -20.40 -31.53
C THR A 5 11.87 -19.18 -30.93
N ALA A 6 10.55 -19.03 -31.10
CA ALA A 6 9.84 -17.82 -30.68
C ALA A 6 8.58 -18.06 -29.81
N PHE A 7 8.32 -19.27 -29.30
CA PHE A 7 7.02 -19.58 -28.69
C PHE A 7 7.00 -19.87 -27.17
N ILE A 8 8.14 -19.87 -26.45
CA ILE A 8 8.18 -20.41 -25.07
C ILE A 8 8.23 -19.34 -23.96
N THR A 9 8.43 -18.05 -24.24
CA THR A 9 8.72 -17.06 -23.17
C THR A 9 7.56 -16.16 -22.70
N ARG A 10 6.34 -16.21 -23.27
CA ARG A 10 5.27 -15.23 -22.90
C ARG A 10 4.38 -15.60 -21.71
N ARG A 11 4.48 -16.80 -21.15
CA ARG A 11 3.55 -17.26 -20.09
C ARG A 11 4.00 -16.93 -18.65
N SER A 12 5.30 -16.80 -18.40
CA SER A 12 5.84 -16.73 -17.03
C SER A 12 5.48 -15.46 -16.26
N ASP A 13 5.25 -14.34 -16.95
CA ASP A 13 5.12 -13.02 -16.29
C ASP A 13 3.69 -12.74 -15.81
N THR A 14 2.73 -13.60 -16.19
CA THR A 14 1.31 -13.45 -15.85
C THR A 14 1.02 -13.80 -14.40
N PHE A 15 1.61 -14.88 -13.90
CA PHE A 15 1.36 -15.40 -12.54
C PHE A 15 1.88 -14.50 -11.41
N PRO A 16 3.10 -13.94 -11.47
CA PRO A 16 3.66 -13.13 -10.38
C PRO A 16 2.84 -11.87 -10.08
N THR A 17 2.32 -11.22 -11.12
CA THR A 17 1.55 -9.96 -10.95
C THR A 17 0.21 -10.21 -10.29
N VAL A 18 -0.53 -11.25 -10.75
CA VAL A 18 -1.82 -11.61 -10.14
C VAL A 18 -1.63 -12.03 -8.69
N ALA A 19 -0.61 -12.85 -8.41
CA ALA A 19 -0.26 -13.23 -7.05
C ALA A 19 0.04 -12.00 -6.19
N ALA A 20 0.82 -11.03 -6.69
CA ALA A 20 1.10 -9.79 -5.96
C ALA A 20 -0.17 -9.02 -5.58
N GLY A 21 -1.15 -8.91 -6.48
CA GLY A 21 -2.44 -8.27 -6.19
C GLY A 21 -3.17 -8.91 -5.02
N TYR A 22 -3.28 -10.24 -5.01
CA TYR A 22 -3.93 -10.97 -3.92
C TYR A 22 -3.08 -10.99 -2.64
N THR A 23 -1.75 -11.08 -2.74
CA THR A 23 -0.84 -11.00 -1.60
C THR A 23 -0.96 -9.66 -0.89
N HIS A 24 -1.03 -8.54 -1.62
CA HIS A 24 -1.27 -7.23 -1.04
C HIS A 24 -2.60 -7.20 -0.25
N ALA A 25 -3.67 -7.71 -0.85
CA ALA A 25 -4.98 -7.75 -0.20
C ALA A 25 -5.00 -8.64 1.06
N ALA A 26 -4.44 -9.84 0.95
CA ALA A 26 -4.35 -10.80 2.05
C ALA A 26 -3.47 -10.29 3.19
N ALA A 27 -2.35 -9.64 2.88
CA ALA A 27 -1.46 -9.07 3.89
C ALA A 27 -2.18 -8.01 4.72
N TRP A 28 -2.90 -7.07 4.09
CA TRP A 28 -3.71 -6.08 4.80
C TRP A 28 -4.81 -6.70 5.64
N ALA A 29 -5.57 -7.65 5.09
CA ALA A 29 -6.64 -8.31 5.83
C ALA A 29 -6.11 -9.05 7.07
N ALA A 30 -5.00 -9.78 6.93
CA ALA A 30 -4.34 -10.48 8.04
C ALA A 30 -3.77 -9.49 9.07
N ALA A 31 -3.18 -8.38 8.62
CA ALA A 31 -2.63 -7.36 9.51
C ALA A 31 -3.71 -6.72 10.38
N LEU A 32 -4.84 -6.33 9.77
CA LEU A 32 -5.99 -5.80 10.51
C LEU A 32 -6.51 -6.82 11.54
N ALA A 33 -6.63 -8.09 11.16
CA ALA A 33 -7.07 -9.13 12.09
C ALA A 33 -6.13 -9.27 13.32
N VAL A 34 -4.84 -9.00 13.16
CA VAL A 34 -3.85 -9.12 14.23
C VAL A 34 -3.86 -7.92 15.16
N GLY A 35 -3.84 -6.69 14.63
CA GLY A 35 -3.61 -5.49 15.45
C GLY A 35 -4.74 -4.47 15.51
N TRP A 36 -5.93 -4.75 14.95
CA TRP A 36 -7.11 -3.91 15.16
C TRP A 36 -7.38 -3.68 16.66
N GLY A 37 -7.46 -2.41 17.06
CA GLY A 37 -7.65 -1.99 18.45
C GLY A 37 -6.46 -2.23 19.39
N LYS A 38 -5.28 -2.59 18.86
CA LYS A 38 -4.07 -2.87 19.64
C LYS A 38 -2.89 -1.96 19.30
N THR A 39 -2.84 -1.43 18.09
CA THR A 39 -1.80 -0.49 17.68
C THR A 39 -2.23 0.95 17.92
N PRO A 40 -1.28 1.89 18.13
CA PRO A 40 -1.61 3.30 18.29
C PRO A 40 -2.43 3.84 17.12
N GLU A 41 -3.29 4.81 17.42
CA GLU A 41 -4.16 5.48 16.47
C GLU A 41 -3.73 6.94 16.26
N LEU A 42 -4.15 7.52 15.14
CA LEU A 42 -3.90 8.93 14.84
C LEU A 42 -4.56 9.80 15.91
N GLY A 43 -3.75 10.66 16.54
CA GLY A 43 -4.18 11.53 17.63
C GLY A 43 -3.81 11.02 19.02
N ASP A 44 -3.30 9.80 19.14
CA ASP A 44 -2.70 9.31 20.39
C ASP A 44 -1.49 10.16 20.78
N GLY A 45 -1.40 10.49 22.07
CA GLY A 45 -0.22 11.14 22.63
C GLY A 45 0.94 10.17 22.85
N ASP A 46 2.15 10.70 23.00
CA ASP A 46 3.39 9.92 23.13
C ASP A 46 3.33 8.79 24.18
N ALA A 47 2.75 9.08 25.35
CA ALA A 47 2.58 8.08 26.41
C ALA A 47 1.61 6.95 26.02
N ALA A 48 0.54 7.26 25.28
CA ALA A 48 -0.42 6.27 24.81
C ALA A 48 0.21 5.38 23.72
N VAL A 49 0.95 5.98 22.80
CA VAL A 49 1.73 5.26 21.78
C VAL A 49 2.69 4.26 22.42
N ALA A 50 3.49 4.72 23.40
CA ALA A 50 4.45 3.88 24.09
C ALA A 50 3.79 2.74 24.87
N THR A 51 2.66 3.02 25.54
CA THR A 51 1.88 2.02 26.27
C THR A 51 1.33 0.94 25.33
N ALA A 52 0.73 1.34 24.20
CA ALA A 52 0.22 0.40 23.21
C ALA A 52 1.32 -0.52 22.66
N TYR A 53 2.53 0.01 22.39
CA TYR A 53 3.66 -0.82 21.97
C TYR A 53 4.22 -1.72 23.08
N ALA A 54 4.25 -1.25 24.33
CA ALA A 54 4.65 -2.10 25.46
C ALA A 54 3.67 -3.27 25.67
N ASP A 55 2.38 -3.01 25.58
CA ASP A 55 1.33 -4.00 25.82
C ASP A 55 1.14 -4.95 24.62
N HIS A 56 1.38 -4.47 23.40
CA HIS A 56 1.01 -5.18 22.16
C HIS A 56 2.13 -5.22 21.11
N GLY A 57 3.39 -5.07 21.50
CA GLY A 57 4.53 -4.98 20.57
C GLY A 57 4.62 -6.12 19.55
N THR A 58 4.32 -7.37 19.95
CA THR A 58 4.32 -8.50 19.00
C THR A 58 3.23 -8.35 17.94
N ALA A 59 2.02 -7.92 18.33
CA ALA A 59 0.94 -7.68 17.39
C ALA A 59 1.27 -6.51 16.44
N ALA A 60 1.89 -5.44 16.98
CA ALA A 60 2.35 -4.31 16.19
C ALA A 60 3.40 -4.72 15.15
N VAL A 61 4.44 -5.47 15.55
CA VAL A 61 5.47 -5.98 14.62
C VAL A 61 4.84 -6.81 13.49
N VAL A 62 3.93 -7.73 13.84
CA VAL A 62 3.27 -8.56 12.82
C VAL A 62 2.41 -7.72 11.89
N GLN A 63 1.60 -6.80 12.44
CA GLN A 63 0.76 -5.90 11.65
C GLN A 63 1.60 -5.09 10.66
N TYR A 64 2.63 -4.38 11.12
CA TYR A 64 3.45 -3.51 10.27
C TYR A 64 4.28 -4.30 9.27
N THR A 65 4.81 -5.47 9.65
CA THR A 65 5.52 -6.35 8.71
C THR A 65 4.61 -6.78 7.55
N LEU A 66 3.34 -7.08 7.84
CA LEU A 66 2.37 -7.44 6.81
C LEU A 66 1.96 -6.23 5.94
N THR A 67 1.60 -5.09 6.54
CA THR A 67 1.13 -3.90 5.80
C THR A 67 2.25 -3.17 5.06
N HIS A 68 3.41 -3.00 5.69
CA HIS A 68 4.50 -2.15 5.20
C HIS A 68 5.70 -2.94 4.70
N GLY A 69 5.75 -4.26 4.95
CA GLY A 69 6.74 -5.18 4.36
C GLY A 69 6.14 -5.98 3.20
N LEU A 70 5.25 -6.91 3.50
CA LEU A 70 4.73 -7.85 2.51
C LEU A 70 3.84 -7.17 1.46
N ALA A 71 2.94 -6.28 1.86
CA ALA A 71 2.14 -5.51 0.91
C ALA A 71 3.02 -4.56 0.08
N ALA A 72 4.07 -3.97 0.68
CA ALA A 72 5.03 -3.13 -0.02
C ALA A 72 5.82 -3.87 -1.11
N ALA A 73 6.22 -5.11 -0.84
CA ALA A 73 6.86 -5.98 -1.83
C ALA A 73 5.93 -6.28 -3.01
N ALA A 74 4.63 -6.50 -2.75
CA ALA A 74 3.65 -6.69 -3.81
C ALA A 74 3.47 -5.43 -4.69
N ILE A 75 3.52 -4.24 -4.09
CA ILE A 75 3.52 -2.96 -4.84
C ILE A 75 4.75 -2.86 -5.74
N ALA A 76 5.94 -3.24 -5.24
CA ALA A 76 7.17 -3.21 -6.02
C ALA A 76 7.07 -4.09 -7.29
N VAL A 77 6.45 -5.27 -7.18
CA VAL A 77 6.19 -6.15 -8.33
C VAL A 77 5.29 -5.46 -9.37
N VAL A 78 4.18 -4.86 -8.94
CA VAL A 78 3.26 -4.15 -9.84
C VAL A 78 3.94 -2.91 -10.45
N ALA A 79 4.72 -2.18 -9.68
CA ALA A 79 5.51 -1.03 -10.14
C ALA A 79 6.47 -1.44 -11.26
N PHE A 80 7.24 -2.51 -11.06
CA PHE A 80 8.15 -3.04 -12.07
C PHE A 80 7.42 -3.43 -13.37
N VAL A 81 6.26 -4.10 -13.26
CA VAL A 81 5.44 -4.49 -14.42
C VAL A 81 4.86 -3.29 -15.16
N LEU A 82 4.47 -2.23 -14.45
CA LEU A 82 4.04 -0.98 -15.07
C LEU A 82 5.19 -0.33 -15.86
N ILE A 83 6.39 -0.26 -15.28
CA ILE A 83 7.59 0.27 -15.95
C ILE A 83 7.92 -0.55 -17.20
N SER A 84 7.94 -1.87 -17.10
CA SER A 84 8.30 -2.77 -18.21
C SER A 84 7.31 -2.72 -19.37
N ARG A 85 6.06 -2.29 -19.12
CA ARG A 85 5.01 -2.10 -20.12
C ARG A 85 4.87 -0.67 -20.63
N GLY A 86 5.86 0.18 -20.36
CA GLY A 86 5.86 1.56 -20.84
C GLY A 86 4.99 2.53 -20.04
N GLN A 87 4.29 2.07 -18.98
CA GLN A 87 3.52 2.91 -18.06
C GLN A 87 4.44 3.54 -17.01
N ARG A 88 5.50 4.20 -17.48
CA ARG A 88 6.64 4.65 -16.65
C ARG A 88 6.24 5.55 -15.49
N LEU A 89 5.35 6.52 -15.73
CA LEU A 89 4.91 7.45 -14.67
C LEU A 89 4.20 6.69 -13.55
N ALA A 90 3.18 5.87 -13.88
CA ALA A 90 2.48 5.05 -12.88
C ALA A 90 3.42 4.10 -12.16
N GLY A 91 4.34 3.47 -12.90
CA GLY A 91 5.31 2.55 -12.35
C GLY A 91 6.30 3.22 -11.38
N TRP A 92 6.84 4.39 -11.71
CA TRP A 92 7.72 5.13 -10.80
C TRP A 92 7.00 5.66 -9.57
N VAL A 93 5.78 6.19 -9.73
CA VAL A 93 4.98 6.64 -8.57
C VAL A 93 4.64 5.46 -7.66
N ALA A 94 4.30 4.30 -8.21
CA ALA A 94 4.09 3.07 -7.43
C ALA A 94 5.39 2.58 -6.75
N ALA A 95 6.54 2.70 -7.42
CA ALA A 95 7.83 2.37 -6.82
C ALA A 95 8.14 3.29 -5.63
N VAL A 96 7.88 4.59 -5.75
CA VAL A 96 7.99 5.55 -4.64
C VAL A 96 7.07 5.15 -3.49
N ALA A 97 5.80 4.82 -3.77
CA ALA A 97 4.88 4.35 -2.73
C ALA A 97 5.39 3.09 -2.00
N SER A 98 6.01 2.15 -2.73
CA SER A 98 6.65 0.96 -2.15
C SER A 98 7.85 1.32 -1.26
N VAL A 99 8.72 2.23 -1.71
CA VAL A 99 9.87 2.71 -0.92
C VAL A 99 9.41 3.42 0.35
N LEU A 100 8.39 4.28 0.26
CA LEU A 100 7.80 4.96 1.41
C LEU A 100 7.21 3.95 2.40
N ALA A 101 6.55 2.89 1.91
CA ALA A 101 6.04 1.82 2.77
C ALA A 101 7.17 1.08 3.51
N PHE A 102 8.27 0.71 2.83
CA PHE A 102 9.41 0.10 3.53
C PHE A 102 10.07 1.05 4.54
N GLY A 103 10.16 2.34 4.21
CA GLY A 103 10.64 3.35 5.15
C GLY A 103 9.75 3.44 6.39
N GLN A 104 8.43 3.38 6.19
CA GLN A 104 7.44 3.37 7.26
C GLN A 104 7.59 2.13 8.16
N LEU A 105 7.81 0.94 7.57
CA LEU A 105 8.13 -0.27 8.35
C LEU A 105 9.33 -0.03 9.27
N VAL A 106 10.43 0.53 8.75
CA VAL A 106 11.62 0.79 9.56
C VAL A 106 11.31 1.75 10.72
N LEU A 107 10.55 2.81 10.46
CA LEU A 107 10.16 3.76 11.50
C LEU A 107 9.30 3.12 12.59
N GLU A 108 8.32 2.31 12.22
CA GLU A 108 7.41 1.67 13.16
C GLU A 108 8.13 0.58 13.97
N GLN A 109 9.02 -0.19 13.35
CA GLN A 109 9.89 -1.12 14.09
C GLN A 109 10.81 -0.38 15.08
N ALA A 110 11.33 0.78 14.70
CA ALA A 110 12.12 1.63 15.59
C ALA A 110 11.27 2.25 16.71
N ALA A 111 10.02 2.61 16.44
CA ALA A 111 9.08 3.14 17.42
C ALA A 111 8.71 2.08 18.46
N ILE A 112 8.45 0.84 18.03
CA ILE A 112 8.18 -0.30 18.92
C ILE A 112 9.38 -0.60 19.83
N ALA A 113 10.61 -0.45 19.29
CA ALA A 113 11.84 -0.71 20.04
C ALA A 113 12.28 0.47 20.93
N ALA A 114 11.61 1.62 20.86
CA ALA A 114 12.00 2.80 21.63
C ALA A 114 11.70 2.61 23.13
N SER A 115 12.64 3.02 23.98
CA SER A 115 12.52 2.89 25.44
C SER A 115 11.85 4.09 26.11
N ASP A 116 11.76 5.22 25.43
CA ASP A 116 11.17 6.45 25.95
C ASP A 116 9.93 6.86 25.13
N PRO A 117 8.88 7.42 25.78
CA PRO A 117 7.63 7.75 25.10
C PRO A 117 7.76 8.81 24.00
N GLU A 118 8.57 9.85 24.22
CA GLU A 118 8.74 10.95 23.27
C GLU A 118 9.30 10.45 21.93
N ARG A 119 10.30 9.57 21.98
CA ARG A 119 10.86 8.95 20.78
C ARG A 119 9.86 8.01 20.08
N ALA A 120 9.13 7.20 20.84
CA ALA A 120 8.11 6.31 20.26
C ALA A 120 7.02 7.11 19.53
N GLY A 121 6.49 8.15 20.18
CA GLY A 121 5.49 9.07 19.64
C GLY A 121 6.00 9.85 18.44
N GLY A 122 7.22 10.41 18.51
CA GLY A 122 7.84 11.14 17.41
C GLY A 122 8.04 10.28 16.16
N LEU A 123 8.52 9.03 16.31
CA LEU A 123 8.68 8.09 15.20
C LEU A 123 7.34 7.66 14.60
N PHE A 124 6.33 7.40 15.44
CA PHE A 124 4.97 7.09 14.99
C PHE A 124 4.36 8.27 14.21
N ASN A 125 4.44 9.49 14.73
CA ASN A 125 3.97 10.68 14.03
C ASN A 125 4.66 10.86 12.69
N LEU A 126 5.99 10.67 12.62
CA LEU A 126 6.70 10.70 11.35
C LEU A 126 6.21 9.61 10.39
N SER A 127 5.91 8.41 10.90
CA SER A 127 5.35 7.30 10.11
C SER A 127 3.98 7.69 9.50
N LEU A 128 3.12 8.37 10.25
CA LEU A 128 1.82 8.88 9.77
C LEU A 128 1.98 9.92 8.64
N HIS A 129 2.94 10.84 8.75
CA HIS A 129 3.18 11.81 7.67
C HIS A 129 3.64 11.11 6.38
N ILE A 130 4.53 10.13 6.50
CA ILE A 130 5.00 9.31 5.37
C ILE A 130 3.83 8.51 4.78
N ASP A 131 2.96 7.96 5.63
CA ASP A 131 1.75 7.27 5.20
C ASP A 131 0.86 8.20 4.35
N GLY A 132 0.65 9.44 4.79
CA GLY A 132 -0.06 10.46 4.03
C GLY A 132 0.53 10.68 2.63
N VAL A 133 1.86 10.82 2.50
CA VAL A 133 2.53 10.97 1.19
C VAL A 133 2.34 9.72 0.32
N LYS A 134 2.49 8.53 0.90
CA LYS A 134 2.27 7.25 0.21
C LYS A 134 0.81 7.11 -0.27
N MET A 135 -0.16 7.53 0.52
CA MET A 135 -1.57 7.56 0.15
C MET A 135 -1.84 8.47 -1.06
N LEU A 136 -1.21 9.65 -1.11
CA LEU A 136 -1.28 10.54 -2.28
C LEU A 136 -0.62 9.93 -3.52
N ALA A 137 0.50 9.22 -3.34
CA ALA A 137 1.11 8.46 -4.43
C ALA A 137 0.16 7.38 -4.97
N PHE A 138 -0.52 6.64 -4.10
CA PHE A 138 -1.55 5.68 -4.53
C PHE A 138 -2.73 6.35 -5.26
N ALA A 139 -3.18 7.52 -4.80
CA ALA A 139 -4.23 8.27 -5.49
C ALA A 139 -3.82 8.57 -6.94
N ALA A 140 -2.59 9.04 -7.13
CA ALA A 140 -2.04 9.31 -8.46
C ALA A 140 -1.96 8.04 -9.32
N VAL A 141 -1.45 6.93 -8.77
CA VAL A 141 -1.40 5.65 -9.51
C VAL A 141 -2.81 5.19 -9.90
N ALA A 142 -3.80 5.32 -9.03
CA ALA A 142 -5.18 4.96 -9.31
C ALA A 142 -5.77 5.77 -10.48
N VAL A 143 -5.55 7.09 -10.50
CA VAL A 143 -5.98 7.95 -11.61
C VAL A 143 -5.26 7.60 -12.91
N ILE A 144 -3.93 7.48 -12.88
CA ILE A 144 -3.11 7.24 -14.08
C ILE A 144 -3.43 5.87 -14.70
N THR A 145 -3.71 4.86 -13.88
CA THR A 145 -3.99 3.50 -14.35
C THR A 145 -5.46 3.24 -14.67
N ALA A 146 -6.38 4.15 -14.31
CA ALA A 146 -7.82 3.97 -14.60
C ALA A 146 -8.12 3.71 -16.09
N PRO A 147 -7.50 4.39 -17.08
CA PRO A 147 -7.71 4.10 -18.50
C PRO A 147 -7.31 2.68 -18.93
N LEU A 148 -6.44 2.00 -18.18
CA LEU A 148 -6.00 0.62 -18.45
C LEU A 148 -7.09 -0.41 -18.11
N LEU A 149 -8.12 0.00 -17.36
CA LEU A 149 -9.20 -0.85 -16.88
C LEU A 149 -10.35 -0.92 -17.90
N ALA A 150 -10.81 -2.13 -18.21
CA ALA A 150 -11.78 -2.38 -19.29
C ALA A 150 -13.21 -1.96 -18.90
N GLY A 151 -13.64 -2.28 -17.68
CA GLY A 151 -15.01 -2.07 -17.22
C GLY A 151 -15.26 -0.68 -16.63
N LYS A 152 -16.45 -0.11 -16.89
CA LYS A 152 -16.89 1.16 -16.26
C LYS A 152 -16.85 1.09 -14.73
N TRP A 153 -17.25 -0.04 -14.15
CA TRP A 153 -17.20 -0.24 -12.71
C TRP A 153 -15.75 -0.23 -12.18
N GLN A 154 -14.81 -0.83 -12.91
CA GLN A 154 -13.39 -0.89 -12.51
C GLN A 154 -12.77 0.51 -12.46
N ARG A 155 -13.09 1.33 -13.48
CA ARG A 155 -12.71 2.75 -13.51
C ARG A 155 -13.38 3.53 -12.39
N GLY A 156 -14.65 3.28 -12.13
CA GLY A 156 -15.38 3.85 -10.99
C GLY A 156 -14.69 3.57 -9.66
N VAL A 157 -14.27 2.32 -9.42
CA VAL A 157 -13.51 1.94 -8.22
C VAL A 157 -12.15 2.63 -8.17
N ALA A 158 -11.43 2.77 -9.29
CA ALA A 158 -10.16 3.49 -9.33
C ALA A 158 -10.32 4.98 -8.94
N TYR A 159 -11.31 5.67 -9.50
CA TYR A 159 -11.57 7.07 -9.16
C TYR A 159 -12.10 7.24 -7.74
N ALA A 160 -12.97 6.33 -7.27
CA ALA A 160 -13.45 6.32 -5.89
C ALA A 160 -12.29 6.10 -4.89
N THR A 161 -11.38 5.17 -5.21
CA THR A 161 -10.14 4.95 -4.45
C THR A 161 -9.32 6.23 -4.40
N ALA A 162 -9.06 6.85 -5.55
CA ALA A 162 -8.27 8.08 -5.63
C ALA A 162 -8.87 9.22 -4.79
N ALA A 163 -10.17 9.43 -4.86
CA ALA A 163 -10.85 10.46 -4.07
C ALA A 163 -10.76 10.16 -2.55
N ALA A 164 -11.17 8.98 -2.11
CA ALA A 164 -11.18 8.62 -0.70
C ALA A 164 -9.77 8.59 -0.09
N ILE A 165 -8.78 8.07 -0.84
CA ILE A 165 -7.40 7.97 -0.39
C ILE A 165 -6.68 9.33 -0.40
N THR A 166 -7.11 10.27 -1.25
CA THR A 166 -6.62 11.66 -1.19
C THR A 166 -7.09 12.36 0.09
N VAL A 167 -8.38 12.26 0.41
CA VAL A 167 -8.95 12.88 1.63
C VAL A 167 -8.26 12.32 2.87
N SER A 168 -8.16 10.99 2.97
CA SER A 168 -7.47 10.37 4.11
C SER A 168 -5.97 10.64 4.10
N GLY A 169 -5.31 10.62 2.93
CA GLY A 169 -3.87 10.94 2.82
C GLY A 169 -3.54 12.36 3.28
N VAL A 170 -4.38 13.35 2.98
CA VAL A 170 -4.25 14.71 3.53
C VAL A 170 -4.46 14.70 5.05
N GLY A 171 -5.42 13.92 5.54
CA GLY A 171 -5.64 13.74 6.98
C GLY A 171 -4.40 13.21 7.71
N TYR A 172 -3.76 12.17 7.18
CA TYR A 172 -2.53 11.60 7.76
C TYR A 172 -1.32 12.53 7.60
N LEU A 173 -1.19 13.21 6.46
CA LEU A 173 -0.11 14.17 6.21
C LEU A 173 -0.15 15.38 7.15
N LEU A 174 -1.36 15.80 7.56
CA LEU A 174 -1.57 16.97 8.43
C LEU A 174 -1.93 16.58 9.87
N LEU A 175 -1.94 15.28 10.19
CA LEU A 175 -2.43 14.74 11.47
C LEU A 175 -3.85 15.22 11.84
N ALA A 176 -4.71 15.42 10.84
CA ALA A 176 -6.07 15.88 10.99
C ALA A 176 -7.07 14.71 11.08
N SER A 177 -7.50 14.37 12.30
CA SER A 177 -8.38 13.23 12.58
C SER A 177 -9.74 13.28 11.88
N SER A 178 -10.29 14.49 11.65
CA SER A 178 -11.55 14.69 10.93
C SER A 178 -11.52 14.18 9.48
N LEU A 179 -10.34 14.18 8.86
CA LEU A 179 -10.11 13.71 7.49
C LEU A 179 -9.64 12.25 7.47
N ALA A 180 -8.94 11.81 8.52
CA ALA A 180 -8.41 10.45 8.64
C ALA A 180 -9.51 9.37 8.59
N GLY A 181 -10.73 9.69 9.05
CA GLY A 181 -11.89 8.76 8.97
C GLY A 181 -12.22 8.28 7.56
N ALA A 182 -11.84 9.03 6.51
CA ALA A 182 -11.98 8.57 5.13
C ALA A 182 -11.15 7.30 4.83
N ALA A 183 -10.18 6.95 5.67
CA ALA A 183 -9.38 5.73 5.56
C ALA A 183 -10.23 4.46 5.65
N MET A 184 -11.33 4.50 6.41
CA MET A 184 -12.28 3.39 6.53
C MET A 184 -12.92 3.01 5.19
N LEU A 185 -13.11 3.99 4.31
CA LEU A 185 -13.60 3.77 2.95
C LEU A 185 -12.46 3.55 1.95
N SER A 186 -11.35 4.27 2.10
CA SER A 186 -10.25 4.22 1.14
C SER A 186 -9.53 2.88 1.14
N LEU A 187 -9.38 2.23 2.31
CA LEU A 187 -8.67 0.96 2.40
C LEU A 187 -9.39 -0.17 1.64
N PRO A 188 -10.69 -0.48 1.88
CA PRO A 188 -11.39 -1.49 1.08
C PRO A 188 -11.36 -1.20 -0.42
N LEU A 189 -11.55 0.06 -0.81
CA LEU A 189 -11.49 0.48 -2.22
C LEU A 189 -10.10 0.24 -2.82
N LEU A 190 -9.03 0.59 -2.09
CA LEU A 190 -7.64 0.35 -2.47
C LEU A 190 -7.37 -1.13 -2.69
N LEU A 191 -7.82 -2.01 -1.77
CA LEU A 191 -7.60 -3.45 -1.88
C LEU A 191 -8.28 -4.02 -3.13
N VAL A 192 -9.52 -3.61 -3.40
CA VAL A 192 -10.25 -4.03 -4.60
C VAL A 192 -9.59 -3.50 -5.88
N TRP A 193 -9.30 -2.20 -5.94
CA TRP A 193 -8.66 -1.58 -7.10
C TRP A 193 -7.29 -2.22 -7.40
N PHE A 194 -6.45 -2.41 -6.38
CA PHE A 194 -5.10 -2.93 -6.57
C PHE A 194 -5.13 -4.37 -7.07
N ALA A 195 -6.02 -5.21 -6.53
CA ALA A 195 -6.22 -6.57 -7.03
C ALA A 195 -6.72 -6.59 -8.50
N VAL A 196 -7.68 -5.72 -8.84
CA VAL A 196 -8.19 -5.58 -10.21
C VAL A 196 -7.10 -5.13 -11.18
N LEU A 197 -6.30 -4.13 -10.80
CA LEU A 197 -5.17 -3.64 -11.59
C LEU A 197 -4.13 -4.75 -11.81
N ALA A 198 -3.74 -5.45 -10.75
CA ALA A 198 -2.78 -6.55 -10.80
C ALA A 198 -3.25 -7.70 -11.70
N VAL A 199 -4.54 -8.09 -11.61
CA VAL A 199 -5.16 -9.08 -12.51
C VAL A 199 -5.17 -8.59 -13.96
N ARG A 200 -5.48 -7.31 -14.18
CA ARG A 200 -5.51 -6.71 -15.52
C ARG A 200 -4.13 -6.73 -16.17
N LEU A 201 -3.10 -6.37 -15.40
CA LEU A 201 -1.70 -6.46 -15.83
C LEU A 201 -1.32 -7.92 -16.07
N GLY A 202 -1.62 -8.84 -15.15
CA GLY A 202 -1.31 -10.27 -15.32
C GLY A 202 -1.92 -10.90 -16.58
N ARG A 203 -3.06 -10.41 -17.09
CA ARG A 203 -3.72 -10.99 -18.28
C ARG A 203 -3.15 -10.56 -19.64
N GLY A 204 -2.16 -9.66 -19.66
CA GLY A 204 -1.32 -9.44 -20.85
C GLY A 204 -2.02 -8.98 -22.12
N THR A 205 -3.16 -8.27 -22.05
CA THR A 205 -3.65 -7.59 -23.26
C THR A 205 -2.70 -6.45 -23.59
N SER A 206 -2.24 -6.39 -24.83
CA SER A 206 -1.53 -5.24 -25.39
C SER A 206 -2.21 -3.93 -24.94
N LEU A 207 -1.44 -3.12 -24.22
CA LEU A 207 -1.75 -1.71 -23.97
C LEU A 207 -1.29 -0.91 -25.18
#